data_AF-A0A7K2U0S4-F1
#
_entry.id   AF-A0A7K2U0S4-F1
#
_cell.length_a   1.000
_cell.length_b   1.000
_cell.length_c   1.000
_cell.angle_alpha   90.00
_cell.angle_beta   90.00
_cell.angle_gamma   90.00
#
_symmetry.space_group_name_H-M   'P 1'
#
loop_
_entity.id
_entity.type
_entity.pdbx_description
1 polymer ?
#
loop_
_entity_poly.entity_id
_entity_poly.type
_entity_poly.pdbx_seq_one_letter_code
_entity_poly.pdbx_strand_id
1 'polypeptide(L)'
;MTGAPASAAGGSGATPAPRGGKLGAAAVNQAGLWNIANILTMVRLLLVPGFVLLLLHDGGYDPVWRSFAWAAFAVAMITDLFDGHLARAYNLVTDFGKIADPIADKAIMGAALICLSALGDLPWWITSVILFREIGITLMRFWVIRHAVIPASRGGKLKTLAQGTAAGMYVLALTGPLATLRFWVMMAAVVLTVVTGLDYVRQAVVLRRKGLAAERAAALEAVVAAAEAVRPESAPVVAVLSADTGTAGAEAVPGTVDAEAGEGAGTPEGVVEPVAGARGATETER
;
A
#
# COMPACT_ATOMS: atom_id res chain seq x y z
N MET A 1 72.67 8.37 -44.30
CA MET A 1 72.57 9.49 -45.26
C MET A 1 71.16 10.05 -45.11
N THR A 2 71.01 11.10 -44.28
CA THR A 2 70.68 12.49 -44.70
C THR A 2 69.27 12.59 -45.30
N GLY A 3 68.30 13.34 -44.79
CA GLY A 3 68.23 14.30 -43.69
C GLY A 3 66.78 14.80 -43.60
N ALA A 4 66.38 15.28 -42.43
CA ALA A 4 65.28 16.23 -42.27
C ALA A 4 65.73 17.60 -42.86
N PRO A 5 64.89 18.66 -43.05
CA PRO A 5 63.75 19.01 -42.17
C PRO A 5 62.56 19.83 -42.77
N ALA A 6 61.63 20.16 -41.87
CA ALA A 6 60.86 21.43 -41.77
C ALA A 6 59.74 21.69 -42.80
N SER A 7 58.61 22.36 -42.51
CA SER A 7 58.03 22.93 -41.29
C SER A 7 56.66 23.54 -41.65
N ALA A 8 55.74 23.50 -40.68
CA ALA A 8 54.67 24.47 -40.36
C ALA A 8 53.39 24.66 -41.21
N ALA A 9 52.36 25.01 -40.42
CA ALA A 9 51.04 25.58 -40.73
C ALA A 9 49.99 24.56 -41.20
N GLY A 10 48.91 24.30 -40.49
CA GLY A 10 48.07 25.20 -39.71
C GLY A 10 46.65 25.02 -40.24
N GLY A 11 45.68 24.66 -39.40
CA GLY A 11 44.30 24.54 -39.86
C GLY A 11 43.43 23.59 -39.05
N SER A 12 42.84 24.12 -37.99
CA SER A 12 41.47 23.86 -37.50
C SER A 12 40.98 22.41 -37.44
N GLY A 13 40.82 21.92 -36.21
CA GLY A 13 40.05 20.72 -35.92
C GLY A 13 38.59 20.89 -36.36
N ALA A 14 38.23 20.23 -37.46
CA ALA A 14 36.85 19.96 -37.82
C ALA A 14 36.46 18.61 -37.21
N THR A 15 35.88 18.64 -36.01
CA THR A 15 35.18 17.49 -35.44
C THR A 15 34.03 17.12 -36.37
N PRO A 16 33.88 15.85 -36.81
CA PRO A 16 32.70 15.42 -37.54
C PRO A 16 31.51 15.46 -36.58
N ALA A 17 30.52 16.29 -36.86
CA ALA A 17 29.27 16.27 -36.12
C ALA A 17 28.58 14.91 -36.33
N PRO A 18 28.20 14.17 -35.27
CA PRO A 18 27.38 12.98 -35.43
C PRO A 18 25.95 13.42 -35.78
N ARG A 19 25.64 13.44 -37.07
CA ARG A 19 24.27 13.42 -37.58
C ARG A 19 23.69 12.03 -37.38
N GLY A 20 22.50 11.99 -36.78
CA GLY A 20 21.60 10.84 -36.84
C GLY A 20 21.70 9.91 -35.64
N GLY A 21 20.62 9.80 -34.87
CA GLY A 21 20.50 8.77 -33.85
C GLY A 21 19.73 9.12 -32.58
N LYS A 22 18.86 10.14 -32.57
CA LYS A 22 17.97 10.40 -31.41
C LYS A 22 16.52 10.74 -31.80
N LEU A 23 16.05 10.19 -32.92
CA LEU A 23 14.62 10.23 -33.29
C LEU A 23 13.94 8.85 -33.20
N GLY A 24 14.67 7.80 -32.81
CA GLY A 24 14.15 6.42 -32.77
C GLY A 24 13.85 5.86 -31.37
N ALA A 25 14.08 6.61 -30.29
CA ALA A 25 13.94 6.11 -28.92
C ALA A 25 12.71 6.65 -28.16
N ALA A 26 11.91 7.51 -28.78
CA ALA A 26 10.73 8.15 -28.15
C ALA A 26 9.41 7.80 -28.85
N ALA A 27 9.36 6.72 -29.64
CA ALA A 27 8.12 6.07 -30.03
C ALA A 27 7.87 4.89 -29.07
N VAL A 28 7.81 5.17 -27.77
CA VAL A 28 7.05 4.29 -26.88
C VAL A 28 5.65 4.34 -27.46
N ASN A 29 5.13 3.22 -27.97
CA ASN A 29 3.76 3.09 -28.45
C ASN A 29 2.82 3.56 -27.33
N GLN A 30 2.50 4.86 -27.30
CA GLN A 30 1.45 5.39 -26.46
C GLN A 30 0.19 4.80 -27.05
N ALA A 31 -0.31 3.74 -26.41
CA ALA A 31 -1.60 3.17 -26.77
C ALA A 31 -2.59 4.35 -26.85
N GLY A 32 -3.20 4.55 -28.03
CA GLY A 32 -4.14 5.64 -28.20
C GLY A 32 -5.29 5.53 -27.19
N LEU A 33 -6.00 6.64 -26.96
CA LEU A 33 -7.26 6.65 -26.19
C LEU A 33 -8.25 5.58 -26.70
N TRP A 34 -8.17 5.24 -27.98
CA TRP A 34 -8.92 4.17 -28.64
C TRP A 34 -8.21 2.82 -28.55
N ASN A 35 -7.84 2.41 -27.35
CA ASN A 35 -7.42 1.04 -27.08
C ASN A 35 -8.57 0.24 -26.48
N ILE A 36 -8.53 -1.07 -26.68
CA ILE A 36 -9.60 -1.97 -26.23
C ILE A 36 -9.85 -1.88 -24.72
N ALA A 37 -8.80 -1.73 -23.90
CA ALA A 37 -8.96 -1.61 -22.45
C ALA A 37 -9.74 -0.34 -22.08
N ASN A 38 -9.43 0.79 -22.70
CA ASN A 38 -10.13 2.04 -22.43
C ASN A 38 -11.60 2.02 -22.89
N ILE A 39 -11.89 1.39 -24.03
CA ILE A 39 -13.29 1.20 -24.48
C ILE A 39 -14.06 0.37 -23.45
N LEU A 40 -13.45 -0.70 -22.92
CA LEU A 40 -14.07 -1.52 -21.87
C LEU A 40 -14.33 -0.71 -20.59
N THR A 41 -13.37 0.11 -20.15
CA THR A 41 -13.56 1.03 -18.99
C THR A 41 -14.69 2.04 -19.26
N MET A 42 -14.77 2.62 -20.45
CA MET A 42 -15.83 3.57 -20.83
C MET A 42 -17.22 2.90 -20.87
N VAL A 43 -17.31 1.70 -21.44
CA VAL A 43 -18.54 0.91 -21.44
C VAL A 43 -18.95 0.57 -20.01
N ARG A 44 -18.01 0.20 -19.12
CA ARG A 44 -18.30 -0.01 -17.69
C ARG A 44 -18.88 1.25 -17.06
N LEU A 45 -18.27 2.41 -17.31
CA LEU A 45 -18.74 3.67 -16.75
C LEU A 45 -20.16 4.01 -17.22
N LEU A 46 -20.51 3.66 -18.47
CA LEU A 46 -21.87 3.81 -19.00
C LEU A 46 -22.85 2.76 -18.44
N LEU A 47 -22.37 1.55 -18.13
CA LEU A 47 -23.18 0.51 -17.50
C LEU A 47 -23.59 0.87 -16.08
N VAL A 48 -22.84 1.72 -15.36
CA VAL A 48 -23.21 2.15 -14.00
C VAL A 48 -24.56 2.89 -13.96
N PRO A 49 -24.79 3.99 -14.69
CA PRO A 49 -26.10 4.64 -14.69
C PRO A 49 -27.18 3.73 -15.28
N GLY A 50 -26.86 2.91 -16.31
CA GLY A 50 -27.79 1.92 -16.84
C GLY A 50 -28.26 0.92 -15.78
N PHE A 51 -27.32 0.37 -14.99
CA PHE A 51 -27.62 -0.51 -13.86
C PHE A 51 -28.50 0.16 -12.82
N VAL A 52 -28.21 1.41 -12.45
CA VAL A 52 -29.01 2.16 -11.46
C VAL A 52 -30.45 2.34 -11.96
N LEU A 53 -30.63 2.73 -13.23
CA LEU A 53 -31.94 2.89 -13.83
C LEU A 53 -32.73 1.57 -13.88
N LEU A 54 -32.07 0.46 -14.24
CA LEU A 54 -32.68 -0.86 -14.26
C LEU A 54 -33.08 -1.34 -12.86
N LEU A 55 -32.21 -1.15 -11.87
CA LEU A 55 -32.44 -1.62 -10.51
C LEU A 55 -33.52 -0.81 -9.78
N LEU A 56 -33.61 0.49 -10.02
CA LEU A 56 -34.61 1.36 -9.39
C LEU A 56 -35.93 1.46 -10.19
N HIS A 57 -36.01 0.79 -11.34
CA HIS A 57 -37.20 0.81 -12.18
C HIS A 57 -38.42 0.25 -11.43
N ASP A 58 -39.55 0.93 -11.55
CA ASP A 58 -40.83 0.55 -10.95
C ASP A 58 -40.73 0.15 -9.46
N GLY A 59 -39.96 0.92 -8.69
CA GLY A 59 -39.75 0.68 -7.26
C GLY A 59 -38.75 -0.44 -6.93
N GLY A 60 -38.13 -1.07 -7.93
CA GLY A 60 -36.97 -1.96 -7.77
C GLY A 60 -37.28 -3.38 -7.29
N TYR A 61 -38.54 -3.81 -7.36
CA TYR A 61 -38.97 -5.16 -6.96
C TYR A 61 -39.52 -6.00 -8.12
N ASP A 62 -39.66 -5.44 -9.32
CA ASP A 62 -40.04 -6.23 -10.49
C ASP A 62 -38.94 -7.26 -10.83
N PRO A 63 -39.26 -8.57 -10.86
CA PRO A 63 -38.29 -9.63 -11.12
C PRO A 63 -37.59 -9.54 -12.48
N VAL A 64 -38.28 -9.05 -13.51
CA VAL A 64 -37.75 -8.90 -14.87
C VAL A 64 -36.69 -7.81 -14.88
N TRP A 65 -37.00 -6.64 -14.32
CA TRP A 65 -36.05 -5.53 -14.24
C TRP A 65 -34.85 -5.84 -13.34
N ARG A 66 -35.06 -6.56 -12.23
CA ARG A 66 -33.95 -7.05 -11.39
C ARG A 66 -33.06 -8.05 -12.12
N SER A 67 -33.61 -8.87 -13.00
CA SER A 67 -32.83 -9.80 -13.83
C SER A 67 -31.96 -9.05 -14.85
N PHE A 68 -32.49 -8.00 -15.48
CA PHE A 68 -31.71 -7.12 -16.36
C PHE A 68 -30.64 -6.33 -15.59
N ALA A 69 -30.97 -5.79 -14.42
CA ALA A 69 -30.01 -5.12 -13.54
C ALA A 69 -28.88 -6.07 -13.12
N TRP A 70 -29.22 -7.31 -12.76
CA TRP A 70 -28.25 -8.34 -12.44
C TRP A 70 -27.35 -8.68 -13.62
N ALA A 71 -27.91 -8.82 -14.82
CA ALA A 71 -27.13 -9.07 -16.03
C ALA A 71 -26.17 -7.91 -16.34
N ALA A 72 -26.63 -6.66 -16.24
CA ALA A 72 -25.78 -5.47 -16.42
C ALA A 72 -24.64 -5.42 -15.37
N PHE A 73 -24.96 -5.70 -14.11
CA PHE A 73 -23.98 -5.79 -13.02
C PHE A 73 -22.95 -6.90 -13.27
N ALA A 74 -23.40 -8.10 -13.64
CA ALA A 74 -22.54 -9.24 -13.93
C ALA A 74 -21.60 -8.95 -15.11
N VAL A 75 -22.13 -8.39 -16.20
CA VAL A 75 -21.32 -7.98 -17.36
C VAL A 75 -20.27 -6.94 -16.95
N ALA A 76 -20.65 -5.92 -16.18
CA ALA A 76 -19.72 -4.90 -15.72
C ALA A 76 -18.58 -5.47 -14.85
N MET A 77 -18.92 -6.37 -13.91
CA MET A 77 -17.96 -7.06 -13.02
C MET A 77 -17.04 -8.04 -13.77
N ILE A 78 -17.58 -8.76 -14.76
CA ILE A 78 -16.80 -9.71 -15.56
C ILE A 78 -15.84 -8.94 -16.47
N THR A 79 -16.31 -7.86 -17.09
CA THR A 79 -15.48 -7.03 -17.99
C THR A 79 -14.28 -6.43 -17.25
N ASP A 80 -14.43 -6.07 -15.97
CA ASP A 80 -13.38 -5.58 -15.04
C ASP A 80 -12.26 -6.59 -14.77
N LEU A 81 -12.62 -7.87 -14.78
CA LEU A 81 -11.62 -8.92 -14.59
C LEU A 81 -10.78 -9.12 -15.84
N PHE A 82 -11.42 -8.97 -17.01
CA PHE A 82 -10.80 -9.22 -18.31
C PHE A 82 -9.95 -8.05 -18.79
N ASP A 83 -10.42 -6.80 -18.71
CA ASP A 83 -9.64 -5.62 -19.11
C ASP A 83 -8.39 -5.45 -18.26
N GLY A 84 -8.47 -5.69 -16.95
CA GLY A 84 -7.33 -5.64 -16.05
C GLY A 84 -6.29 -6.72 -16.38
N HIS A 85 -6.68 -7.84 -16.98
CA HIS A 85 -5.74 -8.83 -17.52
C HIS A 85 -5.16 -8.38 -18.86
N LEU A 86 -6.01 -7.88 -19.75
CA LEU A 86 -5.64 -7.49 -21.11
C LEU A 86 -4.68 -6.29 -21.13
N ALA A 87 -4.95 -5.26 -20.31
CA ALA A 87 -4.09 -4.09 -20.18
C ALA A 87 -2.67 -4.46 -19.71
N ARG A 88 -2.57 -5.41 -18.77
CA ARG A 88 -1.28 -5.93 -18.27
C ARG A 88 -0.56 -6.82 -19.28
N ALA A 89 -1.30 -7.63 -20.03
CA ALA A 89 -0.73 -8.54 -21.03
C ALA A 89 -0.20 -7.80 -22.26
N TYR A 90 -0.86 -6.72 -22.68
CA TYR A 90 -0.54 -5.99 -23.91
C TYR A 90 0.17 -4.64 -23.65
N ASN A 91 0.50 -4.31 -22.40
CA ASN A 91 1.14 -3.06 -21.99
C ASN A 91 0.42 -1.79 -22.51
N LEU A 92 -0.92 -1.87 -22.65
CA LEU A 92 -1.78 -0.82 -23.19
C LEU A 92 -2.17 0.19 -22.10
N VAL A 93 -1.18 0.73 -21.39
CA VAL A 93 -1.41 1.65 -20.26
C VAL A 93 -1.47 3.08 -20.79
N THR A 94 -2.61 3.76 -20.57
CA THR A 94 -2.81 5.17 -20.92
C THR A 94 -2.98 6.03 -19.67
N ASP A 95 -2.66 7.33 -19.75
CA ASP A 95 -2.84 8.24 -18.62
C ASP A 95 -4.31 8.44 -18.23
N PHE A 96 -5.22 8.37 -19.21
CA PHE A 96 -6.66 8.34 -18.93
C PHE A 96 -7.06 7.08 -18.17
N GLY A 97 -6.64 5.88 -18.63
CA GLY A 97 -6.95 4.62 -17.97
C GLY A 97 -6.43 4.56 -16.53
N LYS A 98 -5.25 5.12 -16.25
CA LYS A 98 -4.70 5.20 -14.88
C LYS A 98 -5.61 5.95 -13.90
N ILE A 99 -6.38 6.92 -14.37
CA ILE A 99 -7.29 7.74 -13.55
C ILE A 99 -8.71 7.15 -13.58
N ALA A 100 -9.16 6.70 -14.75
CA ALA A 100 -10.52 6.18 -14.95
C ALA A 100 -10.73 4.81 -14.28
N ASP A 101 -9.74 3.90 -14.34
CA ASP A 101 -9.87 2.54 -13.79
C ASP A 101 -10.23 2.55 -12.30
N PRO A 102 -9.51 3.25 -11.39
CA PRO A 102 -9.83 3.21 -9.96
C PRO A 102 -11.23 3.77 -9.62
N ILE A 103 -11.78 4.64 -10.48
CA ILE A 103 -13.13 5.17 -10.33
C ILE A 103 -14.14 4.14 -10.83
N ALA A 104 -13.94 3.63 -12.05
CA ALA A 104 -14.84 2.67 -12.68
C ALA A 104 -14.90 1.33 -11.91
N ASP A 105 -13.76 0.83 -11.42
CA ASP A 105 -13.61 -0.37 -10.60
C ASP A 105 -14.50 -0.35 -9.35
N LYS A 106 -14.79 0.86 -8.82
CA LYS A 106 -15.57 1.04 -7.58
C LYS A 106 -16.96 1.59 -7.81
N ALA A 107 -17.21 2.20 -8.97
CA ALA A 107 -18.49 2.81 -9.29
C ALA A 107 -19.63 1.78 -9.34
N ILE A 108 -19.44 0.64 -10.02
CA ILE A 108 -20.52 -0.35 -10.16
C ILE A 108 -20.86 -1.01 -8.81
N MET A 109 -19.85 -1.38 -8.03
CA MET A 109 -20.04 -1.97 -6.70
C MET A 109 -20.66 -0.96 -5.74
N GLY A 110 -20.17 0.29 -5.75
CA GLY A 110 -20.69 1.35 -4.91
C GLY A 110 -22.15 1.68 -5.24
N ALA A 111 -22.46 1.80 -6.54
CA ALA A 111 -23.83 2.01 -7.01
C ALA A 111 -24.77 0.89 -6.57
N ALA A 112 -24.34 -0.38 -6.68
CA ALA A 112 -25.13 -1.51 -6.23
C ALA A 112 -25.46 -1.44 -4.73
N LEU A 113 -24.46 -1.21 -3.88
CA LEU A 113 -24.67 -1.13 -2.43
C LEU A 113 -25.56 0.05 -2.02
N ILE A 114 -25.38 1.21 -2.65
CA ILE A 114 -26.20 2.40 -2.40
C ILE A 114 -27.65 2.14 -2.82
N CYS A 115 -27.88 1.63 -4.03
CA CYS A 115 -29.23 1.35 -4.52
C CYS A 115 -29.93 0.30 -3.66
N LEU A 116 -29.24 -0.79 -3.30
CA LEU A 116 -29.79 -1.82 -2.41
C LEU A 116 -30.14 -1.28 -1.03
N SER A 117 -29.37 -0.31 -0.51
CA SER A 117 -29.70 0.33 0.78
C SER A 117 -30.85 1.32 0.65
N ALA A 118 -30.94 2.03 -0.47
CA ALA A 118 -32.05 2.93 -0.79
C ALA A 118 -33.38 2.16 -0.96
N LEU A 119 -33.32 0.96 -1.55
CA LEU A 119 -34.44 0.01 -1.62
C LEU A 119 -34.72 -0.71 -0.28
N GLY A 120 -33.94 -0.45 0.78
CA GLY A 120 -34.13 -1.12 2.08
C GLY A 120 -33.74 -2.60 2.13
N ASP A 121 -33.21 -3.16 1.04
CA ASP A 121 -32.72 -4.55 0.99
C ASP A 121 -31.46 -4.75 1.84
N LEU A 122 -30.67 -3.69 2.03
CA LEU A 122 -29.42 -3.70 2.79
C LEU A 122 -29.40 -2.62 3.89
N PRO A 123 -29.01 -2.94 5.13
CA PRO A 123 -28.79 -1.94 6.16
C PRO A 123 -27.68 -0.95 5.78
N TRP A 124 -27.94 0.34 5.96
CA TRP A 124 -26.99 1.41 5.61
C TRP A 124 -25.61 1.27 6.26
N TRP A 125 -25.53 0.70 7.47
CA TRP A 125 -24.24 0.48 8.14
C TRP A 125 -23.32 -0.46 7.36
N ILE A 126 -23.86 -1.47 6.66
CA ILE A 126 -23.07 -2.39 5.81
C ILE A 126 -22.47 -1.60 4.66
N THR A 127 -23.30 -0.82 3.96
CA THR A 127 -22.89 0.02 2.85
C THR A 127 -21.85 1.05 3.27
N SER A 128 -22.08 1.75 4.39
CA SER A 128 -21.12 2.72 4.92
C SER A 128 -19.76 2.10 5.23
N VAL A 129 -19.73 0.94 5.90
CA VAL A 129 -18.47 0.24 6.21
C VAL A 129 -17.72 -0.15 4.94
N ILE A 130 -18.43 -0.71 3.95
CA ILE A 130 -17.81 -1.13 2.70
C ILE A 130 -17.30 0.08 1.92
N LEU A 131 -18.14 1.11 1.69
CA LEU A 131 -17.77 2.30 0.92
C LEU A 131 -16.62 3.06 1.56
N PHE A 132 -16.67 3.26 2.89
CA PHE A 132 -15.60 3.94 3.61
C PHE A 132 -14.26 3.22 3.42
N ARG A 133 -14.26 1.89 3.56
CA ARG A 133 -13.05 1.09 3.32
C ARG A 133 -12.58 1.20 1.87
N GLU A 134 -13.47 1.11 0.90
CA GLU A 134 -13.12 1.17 -0.53
C GLU A 134 -12.50 2.51 -0.90
N ILE A 135 -13.15 3.62 -0.54
CA ILE A 135 -12.64 4.96 -0.80
C ILE A 135 -11.34 5.19 -0.03
N GLY A 136 -11.28 4.81 1.25
CA GLY A 136 -10.10 4.98 2.10
C GLY A 136 -8.87 4.26 1.55
N ILE A 137 -8.99 3.01 1.10
CA ILE A 137 -7.86 2.26 0.51
C ILE A 137 -7.48 2.81 -0.86
N THR A 138 -8.44 3.24 -1.68
CA THR A 138 -8.15 3.86 -2.97
C THR A 138 -7.36 5.16 -2.78
N LEU A 139 -7.81 6.06 -1.89
CA LEU A 139 -7.11 7.31 -1.58
C LEU A 139 -5.71 7.06 -1.00
N MET A 140 -5.60 6.12 -0.05
CA MET A 140 -4.32 5.74 0.53
C MET A 140 -3.36 5.22 -0.54
N ARG A 141 -3.83 4.39 -1.48
CA ARG A 141 -3.02 3.89 -2.60
C ARG A 141 -2.52 5.04 -3.47
N PHE A 142 -3.38 5.99 -3.84
CA PHE A 142 -2.96 7.17 -4.59
C PHE A 142 -1.91 8.03 -3.85
N TRP A 143 -2.01 8.13 -2.52
CA TRP A 143 -1.03 8.88 -1.73
C TRP A 143 0.31 8.12 -1.60
N VAL A 144 0.27 6.81 -1.36
CA VAL A 144 1.47 5.99 -1.13
C VAL A 144 2.26 5.71 -2.41
N ILE A 145 1.62 5.59 -3.58
CA ILE A 145 2.33 5.38 -4.86
C ILE A 145 3.40 6.46 -5.12
N ARG A 146 3.24 7.66 -4.54
CA ARG A 146 4.22 8.75 -4.64
C ARG A 146 5.50 8.54 -3.80
N HIS A 147 5.51 7.61 -2.85
CA HIS A 147 6.59 7.44 -1.87
C HIS A 147 7.05 5.98 -1.67
N ALA A 148 6.21 4.97 -1.94
CA ALA A 148 6.59 3.56 -1.84
C ALA A 148 5.65 2.64 -2.64
N VAL A 149 6.17 1.51 -3.12
CA VAL A 149 5.36 0.47 -3.76
C VAL A 149 4.83 -0.47 -2.68
N ILE A 150 3.52 -0.41 -2.39
CA ILE A 150 2.89 -1.41 -1.51
C ILE A 150 2.67 -2.70 -2.31
N PRO A 151 3.24 -3.85 -1.89
CA PRO A 151 3.00 -5.12 -2.55
C PRO A 151 1.52 -5.51 -2.47
N ALA A 152 0.99 -6.08 -3.56
CA ALA A 152 -0.42 -6.45 -3.66
C ALA A 152 -0.75 -7.58 -2.67
N SER A 153 -1.73 -7.35 -1.78
CA SER A 153 -2.18 -8.38 -0.85
C SER A 153 -3.09 -9.40 -1.55
N ARG A 154 -2.91 -10.69 -1.26
CA ARG A 154 -3.77 -11.79 -1.78
C ARG A 154 -5.23 -11.64 -1.32
N GLY A 155 -5.46 -10.97 -0.19
CA GLY A 155 -6.79 -10.72 0.38
C GLY A 155 -7.70 -9.87 -0.51
N GLY A 156 -7.13 -9.05 -1.41
CA GLY A 156 -7.93 -8.24 -2.34
C GLY A 156 -8.79 -9.07 -3.29
N LYS A 157 -8.28 -10.20 -3.80
CA LYS A 157 -9.00 -11.05 -4.76
C LYS A 157 -10.20 -11.74 -4.12
N LEU A 158 -10.00 -12.35 -2.95
CA LEU A 158 -11.07 -13.04 -2.24
C LEU A 158 -12.18 -12.06 -1.82
N LYS A 159 -11.79 -10.86 -1.41
CA LYS A 159 -12.74 -9.80 -1.06
C LYS A 159 -13.61 -9.43 -2.26
N THR A 160 -13.02 -9.14 -3.43
CA THR A 160 -13.78 -8.75 -4.62
C THR A 160 -14.75 -9.85 -5.07
N LEU A 161 -14.33 -11.11 -5.02
CA LEU A 161 -15.21 -12.24 -5.33
C LEU A 161 -16.36 -12.34 -4.32
N ALA A 162 -16.07 -12.32 -3.02
CA ALA A 162 -17.09 -12.40 -1.98
C ALA A 162 -18.09 -11.25 -2.06
N GLN A 163 -17.63 -10.01 -2.26
CA GLN A 163 -18.50 -8.86 -2.42
C GLN A 163 -19.29 -8.87 -3.73
N GLY A 164 -18.67 -9.24 -4.84
CA GLY A 164 -19.36 -9.37 -6.14
C GLY A 164 -20.47 -10.41 -6.09
N THR A 165 -20.19 -11.58 -5.51
CA THR A 165 -21.19 -12.61 -5.30
C THR A 165 -22.29 -12.14 -4.34
N ALA A 166 -21.93 -11.55 -3.20
CA ALA A 166 -22.91 -11.01 -2.25
C ALA A 166 -23.83 -9.98 -2.91
N ALA A 167 -23.27 -8.94 -3.52
CA ALA A 167 -24.04 -7.90 -4.19
C ALA A 167 -24.90 -8.47 -5.32
N GLY A 168 -24.36 -9.37 -6.15
CA GLY A 168 -25.12 -10.04 -7.21
C GLY A 168 -26.32 -10.83 -6.67
N MET A 169 -26.15 -11.55 -5.54
CA MET A 169 -27.25 -12.24 -4.87
C MET A 169 -28.29 -11.28 -4.26
N TYR A 170 -27.91 -10.05 -3.94
CA TYR A 170 -28.87 -9.04 -3.50
C TYR A 170 -29.56 -8.37 -4.68
N VAL A 171 -28.89 -8.15 -5.81
CA VAL A 171 -29.51 -7.54 -7.00
C VAL A 171 -30.58 -8.46 -7.59
N LEU A 172 -30.31 -9.76 -7.67
CA LEU A 172 -31.28 -10.73 -8.16
C LEU A 172 -32.39 -10.94 -7.10
N ALA A 173 -33.66 -11.04 -7.52
CA ALA A 173 -34.76 -11.39 -6.62
C ALA A 173 -34.73 -12.88 -6.26
N LEU A 174 -33.85 -13.27 -5.34
CA LEU A 174 -33.78 -14.65 -4.86
C LEU A 174 -34.84 -14.92 -3.79
N THR A 175 -35.51 -16.07 -3.92
CA THR A 175 -36.47 -16.60 -2.95
C THR A 175 -35.95 -17.90 -2.32
N GLY A 176 -36.50 -18.29 -1.15
CA GLY A 176 -36.15 -19.56 -0.48
C GLY A 176 -34.75 -19.58 0.18
N PRO A 177 -34.08 -20.74 0.26
CA PRO A 177 -32.80 -20.90 0.98
C PRO A 177 -31.69 -19.96 0.49
N LEU A 178 -31.72 -19.60 -0.80
CA LEU A 178 -30.77 -18.67 -1.39
C LEU A 178 -30.91 -17.24 -0.82
N ALA A 179 -32.12 -16.86 -0.38
CA ALA A 179 -32.37 -15.58 0.29
C ALA A 179 -31.78 -15.52 1.71
N THR A 180 -31.63 -16.66 2.38
CA THR A 180 -30.89 -16.76 3.65
C THR A 180 -29.39 -16.78 3.39
N LEU A 181 -28.95 -17.48 2.35
CA LEU A 181 -27.54 -17.59 2.00
C LEU A 181 -26.93 -16.23 1.63
N ARG A 182 -27.64 -15.37 0.89
CA ARG A 182 -27.14 -14.02 0.52
C ARG A 182 -26.69 -13.22 1.75
N PHE A 183 -27.42 -13.33 2.87
CA PHE A 183 -27.08 -12.61 4.10
C PHE A 183 -25.73 -13.09 4.65
N TRP A 184 -25.53 -14.40 4.76
CA TRP A 184 -24.27 -14.96 5.23
C TRP A 184 -23.10 -14.63 4.31
N VAL A 185 -23.31 -14.67 2.98
CA VAL A 185 -22.29 -14.27 2.00
C VAL A 185 -21.94 -12.79 2.14
N MET A 186 -22.93 -11.92 2.35
CA MET A 186 -22.70 -10.49 2.62
C MET A 186 -21.94 -10.26 3.93
N MET A 187 -22.29 -10.97 5.01
CA MET A 187 -21.57 -10.86 6.28
C MET A 187 -20.12 -11.34 6.15
N ALA A 188 -19.88 -12.43 5.43
CA ALA A 188 -18.52 -12.87 5.11
C ALA A 188 -17.75 -11.80 4.31
N ALA A 189 -18.41 -11.16 3.34
CA ALA A 189 -17.83 -10.08 2.56
C ALA A 189 -17.49 -8.84 3.42
N VAL A 190 -18.34 -8.49 4.41
CA VAL A 190 -18.06 -7.43 5.39
C VAL A 190 -16.86 -7.78 6.27
N VAL A 191 -16.82 -9.00 6.82
CA VAL A 191 -15.69 -9.46 7.64
C VAL A 191 -14.38 -9.39 6.85
N LEU A 192 -14.36 -9.93 5.62
CA LEU A 192 -13.19 -9.83 4.73
C LEU A 192 -12.82 -8.37 4.44
N THR A 193 -13.81 -7.50 4.28
CA THR A 193 -13.60 -6.06 4.04
C THR A 193 -12.92 -5.40 5.21
N VAL A 194 -13.36 -5.68 6.44
CA VAL A 194 -12.79 -5.14 7.67
C VAL A 194 -11.39 -5.70 7.91
N VAL A 195 -11.21 -7.03 7.84
CA VAL A 195 -9.90 -7.67 8.06
C VAL A 195 -8.86 -7.13 7.08
N THR A 196 -9.19 -7.12 5.78
CA THR A 196 -8.26 -6.55 4.79
C THR A 196 -8.05 -5.05 4.99
N GLY A 197 -9.08 -4.32 5.43
CA GLY A 197 -8.98 -2.91 5.79
C GLY A 197 -7.94 -2.65 6.88
N LEU A 198 -8.01 -3.42 7.96
CA LEU A 198 -7.08 -3.33 9.09
C LEU A 198 -5.65 -3.67 8.68
N ASP A 199 -5.46 -4.69 7.82
CA ASP A 199 -4.13 -5.04 7.32
C ASP A 199 -3.50 -3.90 6.50
N TYR A 200 -4.30 -3.21 5.68
CA TYR A 200 -3.85 -2.02 4.95
C TYR A 200 -3.47 -0.87 5.89
N VAL A 201 -4.29 -0.60 6.91
CA VAL A 201 -3.99 0.45 7.90
C VAL A 201 -2.69 0.14 8.65
N ARG A 202 -2.49 -1.12 9.08
CA ARG A 202 -1.24 -1.55 9.72
C ARG A 202 -0.02 -1.30 8.81
N GLN A 203 -0.11 -1.66 7.54
CA GLN A 203 0.96 -1.42 6.56
C GLN A 203 1.24 0.08 6.38
N ALA A 204 0.20 0.91 6.31
CA ALA A 204 0.35 2.36 6.20
C ALA A 204 1.03 2.97 7.43
N VAL A 205 0.66 2.52 8.64
CA VAL A 205 1.30 3.00 9.89
C VAL A 205 2.78 2.60 9.94
N VAL A 206 3.10 1.36 9.58
CA VAL A 206 4.51 0.89 9.54
C VAL A 206 5.32 1.71 8.54
N LEU A 207 4.77 1.98 7.36
CA LEU A 207 5.45 2.78 6.34
C LEU A 207 5.69 4.22 6.82
N ARG A 208 4.69 4.85 7.46
CA ARG A 208 4.85 6.19 8.04
C ARG A 208 5.93 6.25 9.12
N ARG A 209 6.03 5.23 9.97
CA ARG A 209 7.07 5.15 11.01
C ARG A 209 8.47 5.03 10.39
N LYS A 210 8.63 4.24 9.32
CA LYS A 210 9.90 4.13 8.59
C LYS A 210 10.29 5.43 7.89
N GLY A 211 9.33 6.13 7.29
CA GLY A 211 9.56 7.45 6.67
C GLY A 211 10.06 8.49 7.67
N LEU A 212 9.39 8.61 8.82
CA LEU A 212 9.81 9.53 9.90
C LEU A 212 11.20 9.17 10.46
N ALA A 213 11.55 7.88 10.52
CA ALA A 213 12.87 7.46 10.96
C ALA A 213 13.97 7.84 9.94
N ALA A 214 13.69 7.70 8.64
CA ALA A 214 14.60 8.09 7.57
C ALA A 214 14.81 9.61 7.52
N GLU A 215 13.76 10.42 7.67
CA GLU A 215 13.87 11.88 7.75
C GLU A 215 14.73 12.32 8.94
N ARG A 216 14.56 11.68 10.10
CA ARG A 216 15.39 11.95 11.29
C ARG A 216 16.85 11.56 11.08
N ALA A 217 17.11 10.43 10.44
CA ALA A 217 18.47 10.00 10.12
C ALA A 217 19.15 10.98 9.15
N ALA A 218 18.45 11.40 8.08
CA ALA A 218 18.96 12.39 7.14
C ALA A 218 19.20 13.75 7.81
N ALA A 219 18.32 14.18 8.73
CA ALA A 219 18.53 15.41 9.50
C ALA A 219 19.75 15.32 10.43
N LEU A 220 19.96 14.18 11.09
CA LEU A 220 21.14 13.93 11.91
C LEU A 220 22.42 13.93 11.07
N GLU A 221 22.42 13.27 9.90
CA GLU A 221 23.55 13.29 8.97
C GLU A 221 23.85 14.72 8.49
N ALA A 222 22.83 15.51 8.15
CA ALA A 222 23.00 16.90 7.75
C ALA A 222 23.58 17.77 8.89
N VAL A 223 23.14 17.57 10.13
CA VAL A 223 23.67 18.26 11.32
C VAL A 223 25.12 17.86 11.59
N VAL A 224 25.46 16.57 11.47
CA VAL A 224 26.82 16.07 11.63
C VAL A 224 27.74 16.65 10.56
N ALA A 225 27.31 16.62 9.29
CA ALA A 225 28.06 17.22 8.18
C ALA A 225 28.28 18.73 8.36
N ALA A 226 27.25 19.46 8.84
CA ALA A 226 27.38 20.87 9.15
C ALA A 226 28.35 21.13 10.32
N ALA A 227 28.35 20.28 11.35
CA ALA A 227 29.27 20.38 12.48
C ALA A 227 30.72 20.06 12.09
N GLU A 228 30.95 19.12 11.18
CA GLU A 228 32.28 18.83 10.61
C GLU A 228 32.78 19.99 9.75
N ALA A 229 31.92 20.60 8.93
CA ALA A 229 32.28 21.75 8.10
C ALA A 229 32.63 23.01 8.91
N VAL A 230 32.12 23.13 10.14
CA VAL A 230 32.40 24.25 11.06
C VAL A 230 33.64 23.99 11.93
N ARG A 231 34.20 22.77 11.96
CA ARG A 231 35.49 22.56 12.64
C ARG A 231 36.56 23.40 11.93
N PRO A 232 37.17 24.39 12.62
CA PRO A 232 38.31 25.07 12.03
C PRO A 232 39.42 24.05 11.83
N GLU A 233 40.05 24.09 10.67
CA GLU A 233 41.29 23.41 10.37
C GLU A 233 42.36 23.92 11.35
N SER A 234 42.43 23.36 12.55
CA SER A 234 43.61 23.51 13.39
C SER A 234 44.70 22.66 12.76
N ALA A 235 45.40 23.32 11.84
CA ALA A 235 46.79 23.22 11.41
C ALA A 235 47.68 22.19 12.14
N PRO A 236 48.67 21.62 11.42
CA PRO A 236 49.56 20.60 11.95
C PRO A 236 50.34 21.16 13.15
N VAL A 237 50.36 20.43 14.25
CA VAL A 237 51.39 20.64 15.28
C VAL A 237 52.70 20.14 14.67
N VAL A 238 53.40 21.03 13.98
CA VAL A 238 54.77 20.83 13.53
C VAL A 238 55.63 20.64 14.77
N ALA A 239 56.29 19.48 14.83
CA ALA A 239 57.40 19.23 15.73
C ALA A 239 58.48 20.31 15.57
N VAL A 240 58.98 20.86 16.69
CA VAL A 240 60.40 21.13 17.00
C VAL A 240 60.47 21.97 18.29
N LEU A 241 60.93 21.37 19.38
CA LEU A 241 62.00 21.97 20.20
C LEU A 241 62.73 20.89 21.01
N SER A 242 63.97 20.67 20.58
CA SER A 242 65.19 20.29 21.32
C SER A 242 65.24 19.04 22.21
N ALA A 243 66.13 18.14 21.80
CA ALA A 243 66.93 17.31 22.67
C ALA A 243 67.67 18.15 23.74
N ASP A 244 67.74 17.65 24.98
CA ASP A 244 68.96 17.09 25.59
C ASP A 244 68.80 16.92 27.11
N THR A 245 69.57 15.98 27.67
CA THR A 245 69.77 15.59 29.08
C THR A 245 68.61 14.80 29.71
N GLY A 246 68.78 13.62 30.32
CA GLY A 246 69.96 12.90 30.77
C GLY A 246 69.57 12.14 32.05
N THR A 247 69.86 10.84 32.10
CA THR A 247 70.17 10.03 33.30
C THR A 247 69.17 9.83 34.45
N ALA A 248 68.90 8.54 34.69
CA ALA A 248 69.03 7.80 35.97
C ALA A 248 67.84 7.62 36.95
N GLY A 249 67.76 6.39 37.49
CA GLY A 249 67.13 6.00 38.77
C GLY A 249 65.72 5.41 38.63
N ALA A 250 65.48 4.09 38.68
CA ALA A 250 65.62 3.12 39.78
C ALA A 250 64.63 3.33 40.95
N GLU A 251 63.82 2.28 41.17
CA GLU A 251 62.99 1.84 42.34
C GLU A 251 61.57 1.49 41.87
N ALA A 252 61.10 0.24 41.79
CA ALA A 252 61.04 -0.87 42.76
C ALA A 252 60.24 -0.53 44.03
N VAL A 253 59.01 -1.06 44.16
CA VAL A 253 58.61 -2.10 45.14
C VAL A 253 57.08 -2.31 45.09
N PRO A 254 56.58 -3.54 45.35
CA PRO A 254 55.19 -3.96 45.14
C PRO A 254 54.42 -4.26 46.44
N GLY A 255 53.13 -4.60 46.31
CA GLY A 255 52.33 -5.30 47.33
C GLY A 255 50.87 -4.84 47.32
N THR A 256 49.86 -5.63 47.61
CA THR A 256 49.68 -7.07 47.87
C THR A 256 48.16 -7.32 47.82
N VAL A 257 47.80 -8.59 47.58
CA VAL A 257 46.55 -9.33 47.91
C VAL A 257 45.68 -8.74 49.04
N ASP A 258 44.34 -8.86 49.01
CA ASP A 258 43.51 -10.05 49.34
C ASP A 258 42.07 -9.84 48.76
N ALA A 259 41.36 -10.79 48.13
CA ALA A 259 40.82 -12.09 48.57
C ALA A 259 39.58 -12.01 49.49
N GLU A 260 38.67 -12.97 49.28
CA GLU A 260 37.38 -13.29 49.97
C GLU A 260 36.12 -12.60 49.39
N ALA A 261 35.15 -13.27 48.74
CA ALA A 261 34.53 -14.59 48.84
C ALA A 261 33.52 -14.77 50.01
N GLY A 262 32.33 -15.26 49.65
CA GLY A 262 31.28 -15.79 50.54
C GLY A 262 30.13 -14.82 50.82
N GLU A 263 28.86 -15.20 50.95
CA GLU A 263 28.15 -16.49 50.86
C GLU A 263 26.65 -16.22 51.13
N GLY A 264 25.75 -17.13 50.71
CA GLY A 264 24.41 -17.32 51.31
C GLY A 264 23.26 -16.62 50.57
N ALA A 265 22.41 -17.26 49.77
CA ALA A 265 21.53 -18.43 49.99
C ALA A 265 20.38 -18.18 50.99
N GLY A 266 19.13 -18.40 50.55
CA GLY A 266 17.99 -18.64 51.46
C GLY A 266 16.64 -18.02 51.06
N THR A 267 15.89 -18.70 50.20
CA THR A 267 14.42 -18.62 49.97
C THR A 267 13.64 -19.24 51.17
N PRO A 268 12.33 -19.55 51.11
CA PRO A 268 11.08 -18.86 50.72
C PRO A 268 10.02 -18.86 51.86
N GLU A 269 8.90 -18.14 51.72
CA GLU A 269 7.56 -18.48 52.28
C GLU A 269 6.56 -17.46 51.69
N GLY A 270 5.38 -17.77 51.15
CA GLY A 270 4.51 -18.93 51.32
C GLY A 270 3.22 -18.49 52.01
N VAL A 271 2.26 -17.89 51.28
CA VAL A 271 0.86 -17.81 51.74
C VAL A 271 -0.09 -18.03 50.55
N VAL A 272 -0.93 -19.04 50.72
CA VAL A 272 -1.96 -19.56 49.82
C VAL A 272 -3.33 -19.23 50.45
N GLU A 273 -4.38 -19.31 49.62
CA GLU A 273 -5.81 -19.54 49.93
C GLU A 273 -6.75 -18.31 50.01
N PRO A 274 -8.08 -18.48 49.78
CA PRO A 274 -8.77 -19.45 48.90
C PRO A 274 -9.96 -18.88 48.10
N VAL A 275 -10.47 -19.77 47.23
CA VAL A 275 -11.77 -19.78 46.54
C VAL A 275 -12.92 -20.08 47.51
N ALA A 276 -14.11 -19.47 47.34
CA ALA A 276 -15.45 -20.13 47.42
C ALA A 276 -16.66 -19.15 47.39
N GLY A 277 -17.76 -19.61 46.77
CA GLY A 277 -19.15 -19.16 47.03
C GLY A 277 -19.89 -18.62 45.79
N ALA A 278 -20.59 -19.39 44.95
CA ALA A 278 -21.78 -20.26 45.13
C ALA A 278 -23.16 -19.53 45.07
N ARG A 279 -23.91 -19.87 44.01
CA ARG A 279 -25.37 -20.15 43.91
C ARG A 279 -26.44 -19.04 44.05
N GLY A 280 -27.44 -19.13 43.16
CA GLY A 280 -28.84 -18.66 43.28
C GLY A 280 -29.52 -18.66 41.90
N ALA A 281 -30.25 -19.72 41.53
CA ALA A 281 -31.72 -19.87 41.60
C ALA A 281 -32.46 -19.00 40.55
N THR A 282 -32.95 -19.57 39.44
CA THR A 282 -34.34 -20.07 39.25
C THR A 282 -35.41 -19.07 39.69
N GLU A 283 -36.08 -18.44 38.72
CA GLU A 283 -37.43 -17.88 38.92
C GLU A 283 -38.29 -18.13 37.67
N THR A 284 -39.55 -18.45 37.96
CA THR A 284 -40.60 -19.03 37.12
C THR A 284 -41.80 -18.08 37.21
N GLU A 285 -42.65 -18.04 36.17
CA GLU A 285 -43.98 -17.39 36.10
C GLU A 285 -43.99 -15.83 36.08
N ARG A 286 -44.79 -15.11 35.29
CA ARG A 286 -46.07 -15.35 34.60
C ARG A 286 -46.11 -14.67 33.23
#